data_AF-A0A6V7P3F1-F1
#
_entry.id   AF-A0A6V7P3F1-F1
#
_cell.length_a   1.000
_cell.length_b   1.000
_cell.length_c   1.000
_cell.angle_alpha   90.00
_cell.angle_beta   90.00
_cell.angle_gamma   90.00
#
_symmetry.space_group_name_H-M   'P 1'
#
loop_
_entity.id
_entity.type
_entity.pdbx_description
1 polymer ?
#
loop_
_entity_poly.entity_id
_entity_poly.type
_entity_poly.pdbx_seq_one_letter_code
_entity_poly.pdbx_strand_id
1 'polypeptide(L)'
;MLQVKLLSETDILVSPHGAQMTNMIFMNKNSSIMEFFPNGWKELAGEGQYVYQWVANWSAMRHRGSWYDPETTPCMTGNGRETQCSSYKSRQIGHDEAYFTQWAARVLRETEEYKLAAVATAANSELQHKSTSCQCLQA
;
A
#
# COMPACT_ATOMS: atom_id res chain seq x y z
N MET A 1 11.84 19.97 0.62
CA MET A 1 12.05 18.56 1.03
C MET A 1 10.92 17.99 1.91
N LEU A 2 9.83 18.74 2.20
CA LEU A 2 8.74 18.31 3.09
C LEU A 2 8.02 17.02 2.62
N GLN A 3 7.84 16.86 1.30
CA GLN A 3 7.13 15.73 0.72
C GLN A 3 7.84 14.39 0.95
N VAL A 4 9.17 14.34 0.84
CA VAL A 4 9.93 13.09 1.04
C VAL A 4 9.83 12.64 2.50
N LYS A 5 9.96 13.58 3.44
CA LYS A 5 9.83 13.29 4.87
C LYS A 5 8.45 12.73 5.21
N LEU A 6 7.39 13.37 4.72
CA LEU A 6 6.01 12.89 4.91
C LEU A 6 5.87 11.45 4.44
N LEU A 7 6.32 11.14 3.22
CA LEU A 7 6.20 9.80 2.66
C LEU A 7 7.03 8.76 3.41
N SER A 8 8.21 9.14 3.92
CA SER A 8 9.01 8.24 4.75
C SER A 8 8.36 7.93 6.10
N GLU A 9 7.50 8.82 6.60
CA GLU A 9 6.74 8.64 7.84
C GLU A 9 5.35 8.02 7.58
N THR A 10 4.96 7.83 6.31
CA THR A 10 3.70 7.19 5.94
C THR A 10 3.76 5.67 6.10
N ASP A 11 2.90 5.16 6.97
CA ASP A 11 2.78 3.72 7.22
C ASP A 11 1.79 3.02 6.31
N ILE A 12 0.75 3.74 5.88
CA ILE A 12 -0.36 3.21 5.10
C ILE A 12 -0.63 4.17 3.95
N LEU A 13 -0.53 3.67 2.71
CA LEU A 13 -0.96 4.39 1.52
C LEU A 13 -2.14 3.67 0.90
N VAL A 14 -3.13 4.48 0.54
CA VAL A 14 -4.38 4.02 -0.02
C VAL A 14 -4.68 4.92 -1.22
N SER A 15 -4.67 4.38 -2.44
CA SER A 15 -4.65 5.19 -3.67
C SER A 15 -5.40 4.54 -4.83
N PRO A 16 -6.06 5.34 -5.70
CA PRO A 16 -6.55 4.86 -6.98
C PRO A 16 -5.46 4.23 -7.83
N HIS A 17 -5.83 3.16 -8.54
CA HIS A 17 -4.95 2.47 -9.46
C HIS A 17 -4.41 3.44 -10.53
N GLY A 18 -3.09 3.44 -10.73
CA GLY A 18 -2.38 4.36 -11.61
C GLY A 18 -2.11 5.77 -11.07
N ALA A 19 -2.64 6.15 -9.90
CA ALA A 19 -2.35 7.44 -9.25
C ALA A 19 -1.30 7.29 -8.15
N GLN A 20 -0.49 8.32 -7.89
CA GLN A 20 0.40 8.39 -6.71
C GLN A 20 1.39 7.23 -6.49
N MET A 21 1.63 6.38 -7.50
CA MET A 21 2.52 5.22 -7.37
C MET A 21 3.97 5.61 -7.04
N THR A 22 4.42 6.78 -7.50
CA THR A 22 5.74 7.34 -7.15
C THR A 22 5.89 7.57 -5.64
N ASN A 23 4.79 7.78 -4.91
CA ASN A 23 4.85 7.96 -3.45
C ASN A 23 5.40 6.71 -2.75
N MET A 24 5.11 5.52 -3.29
CA MET A 24 5.58 4.23 -2.77
C MET A 24 7.10 4.13 -2.74
N ILE A 25 7.81 4.82 -3.64
CA ILE A 25 9.28 4.81 -3.71
C ILE A 25 9.90 5.49 -2.48
N PHE A 26 9.19 6.45 -1.88
CA PHE A 26 9.67 7.21 -0.73
C PHE A 26 9.15 6.66 0.60
N MET A 27 8.30 5.62 0.57
CA MET A 27 7.78 4.98 1.76
C MET A 27 8.80 3.98 2.32
N ASN A 28 8.73 3.79 3.64
CA ASN A 28 9.60 2.82 4.30
C ASN A 28 9.19 1.38 3.97
N LYS A 29 10.16 0.47 4.08
CA LYS A 29 9.89 -0.96 4.06
C LYS A 29 8.82 -1.28 5.10
N ASN A 30 8.08 -2.36 4.88
CA ASN A 30 7.00 -2.82 5.75
C ASN A 30 5.75 -1.92 5.79
N SER A 31 5.74 -0.73 5.15
CA SER A 31 4.52 0.04 4.96
C SER A 31 3.46 -0.76 4.19
N SER A 32 2.19 -0.43 4.42
CA SER A 32 1.04 -1.16 3.91
C SER A 32 0.35 -0.36 2.79
N ILE A 33 -0.05 -1.06 1.74
CA ILE A 33 -0.57 -0.46 0.51
C ILE A 33 -1.93 -1.06 0.19
N MET A 34 -2.92 -0.23 -0.15
CA MET A 34 -4.15 -0.65 -0.81
C MET A 34 -4.39 0.15 -2.08
N GLU A 35 -4.85 -0.54 -3.12
CA GLU A 35 -5.25 0.09 -4.38
C GLU A 35 -6.77 0.05 -4.60
N PHE A 36 -7.28 1.06 -5.31
CA PHE A 36 -8.67 1.11 -5.76
C PHE A 36 -8.79 1.03 -7.27
N PHE A 37 -9.68 0.17 -7.73
CA PHE A 37 -10.08 0.12 -9.12
C PHE A 37 -11.46 0.76 -9.28
N PRO A 38 -11.56 1.84 -10.07
CA PRO A 38 -12.83 2.19 -10.69
C PRO A 38 -13.36 0.97 -11.47
N ASN A 39 -14.67 0.76 -11.46
CA ASN A 39 -15.30 -0.36 -12.18
C ASN A 39 -14.94 -0.34 -13.68
N GLY A 40 -14.72 -1.51 -14.29
CA GLY A 40 -14.29 -1.67 -15.68
C GLY A 40 -12.83 -1.33 -15.94
N TRP A 41 -12.13 -0.65 -15.01
CA TRP A 41 -10.72 -0.32 -15.18
C TRP A 41 -9.81 -1.53 -14.98
N LYS A 42 -10.20 -2.50 -14.14
CA LYS A 42 -9.42 -3.71 -13.89
C LYS A 42 -9.20 -4.50 -15.18
N GLU A 43 -10.27 -4.70 -15.96
CA GLU A 43 -10.26 -5.45 -17.21
C GLU A 43 -9.45 -4.71 -18.30
N LEU A 44 -9.50 -3.38 -18.30
CA LEU A 44 -8.75 -2.53 -19.23
C LEU A 44 -7.27 -2.39 -18.87
N ALA A 45 -6.91 -2.55 -17.59
CA ALA A 45 -5.53 -2.44 -17.13
C ALA A 45 -4.65 -3.61 -17.58
N GLY A 46 -5.26 -4.75 -17.96
CA GLY A 46 -4.53 -5.95 -18.38
C GLY A 46 -3.52 -6.39 -17.32
N GLU A 47 -2.29 -6.68 -17.74
CA GLU A 47 -1.17 -6.99 -16.83
C GLU A 47 -0.86 -5.83 -15.85
N GLY A 48 -1.15 -4.59 -16.25
CA GLY A 48 -0.94 -3.41 -15.41
C GLY A 48 -1.74 -3.44 -14.10
N GLN A 49 -2.80 -4.26 -14.01
CA GLN A 49 -3.59 -4.42 -12.80
C GLN A 49 -2.77 -4.88 -11.58
N TYR A 50 -1.59 -5.47 -11.77
CA TYR A 50 -0.74 -5.96 -10.68
C TYR A 50 0.37 -4.98 -10.27
N VAL A 51 0.44 -3.79 -10.88
CA VAL A 51 1.58 -2.88 -10.71
C VAL A 51 1.80 -2.48 -9.24
N TYR A 52 0.73 -2.25 -8.47
CA TYR A 52 0.84 -1.95 -7.04
C TYR A 52 1.41 -3.12 -6.24
N GLN A 53 0.97 -4.34 -6.55
CA GLN A 53 1.50 -5.55 -5.92
C GLN A 53 2.98 -5.74 -6.27
N TRP A 54 3.38 -5.51 -7.52
CA TRP A 54 4.77 -5.61 -7.96
C TRP A 54 5.65 -4.58 -7.28
N VAL A 55 5.25 -3.31 -7.24
CA VAL A 55 6.02 -2.25 -6.58
C VAL A 55 6.08 -2.50 -5.07
N ALA A 56 4.97 -2.91 -4.45
CA ALA A 56 4.97 -3.26 -3.03
C ALA A 56 5.97 -4.38 -2.73
N ASN A 57 5.95 -5.45 -3.52
CA ASN A 57 6.87 -6.57 -3.36
C ASN A 57 8.34 -6.15 -3.58
N TRP A 58 8.61 -5.40 -4.66
CA TRP A 58 9.95 -4.93 -4.99
C TRP A 58 10.55 -4.01 -3.92
N SER A 59 9.73 -3.17 -3.29
CA SER A 59 10.14 -2.24 -2.23
C SER A 59 10.00 -2.81 -0.82
N ALA A 60 9.78 -4.12 -0.67
CA ALA A 60 9.58 -4.80 0.62
C ALA A 60 8.47 -4.17 1.48
N MET A 61 7.41 -3.70 0.83
CA MET A 61 6.16 -3.25 1.43
C MET A 61 5.11 -4.37 1.39
N ARG A 62 3.96 -4.12 2.02
CA ARG A 62 2.87 -5.10 2.12
C ARG A 62 1.68 -4.64 1.30
N HIS A 63 1.36 -5.39 0.26
CA HIS A 63 0.08 -5.22 -0.43
C HIS A 63 -1.04 -5.80 0.44
N ARG A 64 -1.95 -4.95 0.94
CA ARG A 64 -2.99 -5.29 1.91
C ARG A 64 -4.39 -5.45 1.33
N GLY A 65 -4.47 -5.53 0.00
CA GLY A 65 -5.69 -5.81 -0.74
C GLY A 65 -5.93 -4.78 -1.84
N SER A 66 -6.94 -5.08 -2.64
CA SER A 66 -7.45 -4.20 -3.69
C SER A 66 -8.95 -4.07 -3.48
N TRP A 67 -9.47 -2.86 -3.62
CA TRP A 67 -10.91 -2.61 -3.62
C TRP A 67 -11.39 -2.33 -5.03
N TYR A 68 -12.50 -2.99 -5.39
CA TYR A 68 -13.13 -2.89 -6.69
C TYR A 68 -14.49 -2.25 -6.49
N ASP A 69 -14.69 -1.11 -7.14
CA ASP A 69 -15.95 -0.38 -7.06
C ASP A 69 -17.13 -1.24 -7.57
N PRO A 70 -18.13 -1.55 -6.72
CA PRO A 70 -19.28 -2.34 -7.14
C PRO A 70 -20.28 -1.51 -7.98
N GLU A 71 -20.25 -0.17 -7.92
CA GLU A 71 -21.28 0.68 -8.51
C GLU A 71 -20.99 1.17 -9.96
N THR A 72 -21.82 0.62 -10.85
CA THR A 72 -22.57 1.26 -11.96
C THR A 72 -22.02 1.38 -13.39
N THR A 73 -22.99 1.20 -14.29
CA THR A 73 -23.05 1.26 -15.76
C THR A 73 -21.90 0.55 -16.49
N PRO A 74 -22.14 -0.69 -16.98
CA PRO A 74 -21.21 -1.37 -17.87
C PRO A 74 -20.79 -0.42 -18.99
N CYS A 75 -19.50 -0.40 -19.33
CA CYS A 75 -19.03 0.35 -20.47
C CYS A 75 -19.83 -0.18 -21.65
N MET A 76 -20.65 0.65 -22.29
CA MET A 76 -21.38 0.20 -23.46
C MET A 76 -20.34 -0.11 -24.53
N THR A 77 -19.97 -1.38 -24.64
CA THR A 77 -19.13 -1.93 -25.71
C THR A 77 -19.95 -2.02 -27.00
N GLY A 78 -20.65 -0.94 -27.33
CA GLY A 78 -21.10 -0.69 -28.68
C GLY A 78 -19.98 0.06 -29.38
N ASN A 79 -19.54 -0.43 -30.54
CA ASN A 79 -18.84 0.36 -31.57
C ASN A 79 -17.29 0.35 -31.52
N GLY A 80 -16.63 -0.50 -30.72
CA GLY A 80 -15.18 -0.74 -30.87
C GLY A 80 -14.27 0.46 -30.58
N ARG A 81 -14.70 1.39 -29.71
CA ARG A 81 -13.88 2.53 -29.29
C ARG A 81 -13.53 2.41 -27.81
N GLU A 82 -12.30 2.00 -27.53
CA GLU A 82 -11.66 2.00 -26.19
C GLU A 82 -11.73 3.37 -25.48
N THR A 83 -11.96 4.45 -26.22
CA THR A 83 -12.03 5.82 -25.71
C THR A 83 -13.25 6.10 -24.82
N GLN A 84 -14.33 5.34 -24.91
CA GLN A 84 -15.54 5.56 -24.09
C GLN A 84 -15.34 5.17 -22.61
N CYS A 85 -14.48 4.18 -22.36
CA CYS A 85 -14.15 3.75 -21.01
C CYS A 85 -13.08 4.63 -20.33
N SER A 86 -12.45 5.57 -21.05
CA SER A 86 -11.50 6.53 -20.45
C SER A 86 -12.13 7.40 -19.35
N SER A 87 -13.46 7.60 -19.42
CA SER A 87 -14.22 8.33 -18.42
C SER A 87 -14.16 7.70 -17.02
N TYR A 88 -13.88 6.39 -16.89
CA TYR A 88 -13.74 5.72 -15.58
C TYR A 88 -12.63 6.32 -14.72
N LYS A 89 -11.55 6.83 -15.31
CA LYS A 89 -10.46 7.47 -14.57
C LYS A 89 -10.85 8.79 -13.89
N SER A 90 -11.93 9.42 -14.35
CA SER A 90 -12.41 10.72 -13.84
C SER A 90 -13.67 10.59 -12.99
N ARG A 91 -14.18 9.36 -12.79
CA ARG A 91 -15.35 9.13 -11.96
C ARG A 91 -14.96 9.05 -10.49
N GLN A 92 -15.91 9.43 -9.64
CA GLN A 92 -15.83 9.14 -8.22
C GLN A 92 -15.84 7.62 -8.03
N ILE A 93 -14.90 7.12 -7.22
CA ILE A 93 -14.83 5.70 -6.87
C ILE A 93 -15.85 5.47 -5.74
N GLY A 94 -16.77 4.54 -5.97
CA GLY A 94 -17.69 4.04 -4.96
C GLY A 94 -16.94 3.37 -3.80
N HIS A 95 -17.48 3.51 -2.59
CA HIS A 95 -16.88 2.95 -1.39
C HIS A 95 -17.96 2.32 -0.50
N ASP A 96 -17.57 1.25 0.20
CA ASP A 96 -18.37 0.61 1.24
C ASP A 96 -17.77 0.97 2.60
N GLU A 97 -18.43 1.88 3.31
CA GLU A 97 -17.95 2.37 4.61
C GLU A 97 -17.65 1.23 5.60
N ALA A 98 -18.46 0.17 5.61
CA ALA A 98 -18.25 -0.95 6.53
C ALA A 98 -17.02 -1.77 6.12
N TYR A 99 -16.83 -2.04 4.83
CA TYR A 99 -15.63 -2.70 4.31
C TYR A 99 -14.37 -1.89 4.66
N PHE A 100 -14.39 -0.59 4.36
CA PHE A 100 -13.26 0.30 4.60
C PHE A 100 -12.92 0.41 6.07
N THR A 101 -13.93 0.51 6.93
CA THR A 101 -13.74 0.54 8.39
C THR A 101 -13.10 -0.75 8.89
N GLN A 102 -13.61 -1.91 8.47
CA GLN A 102 -13.06 -3.21 8.87
C GLN A 102 -11.64 -3.41 8.34
N TRP A 103 -11.40 -3.05 7.09
CA TRP A 103 -10.08 -3.10 6.47
C TRP A 103 -9.08 -2.21 7.21
N ALA A 104 -9.45 -0.95 7.47
CA ALA A 104 -8.58 0.02 8.14
C ALA A 104 -8.25 -0.42 9.57
N ALA A 105 -9.26 -0.86 10.34
CA ALA A 105 -9.06 -1.35 11.70
C ALA A 105 -8.09 -2.55 11.73
N ARG A 106 -8.26 -3.48 10.79
CA ARG A 106 -7.37 -4.65 10.66
C ARG A 106 -5.94 -4.23 10.33
N VAL A 107 -5.76 -3.39 9.31
CA VAL A 107 -4.41 -2.98 8.86
C VAL A 107 -3.71 -2.12 9.90
N LEU A 108 -4.41 -1.19 10.55
CA LEU A 108 -3.86 -0.38 11.64
C LEU A 108 -3.36 -1.25 12.79
N ARG A 109 -4.15 -2.24 13.22
CA ARG A 109 -3.75 -3.19 14.27
C ARG A 109 -2.52 -4.00 13.85
N GLU A 110 -2.54 -4.58 12.66
CA GLU A 110 -1.38 -5.31 12.12
C GLU A 110 -0.13 -4.40 12.04
N THR A 111 -0.32 -3.13 11.68
CA THR A 111 0.74 -2.11 11.63
C THR A 111 1.35 -1.77 12.97
N GLU A 112 0.52 -1.60 13.98
CA GLU A 112 0.97 -1.40 15.35
C GLU A 112 1.77 -2.62 15.84
N GLU A 113 1.25 -3.83 15.63
CA GLU A 113 1.88 -5.08 16.07
C GLU A 113 3.30 -5.25 15.51
N TYR A 114 3.49 -5.11 14.19
CA TYR A 114 4.82 -5.29 13.60
C TYR A 114 5.79 -4.16 13.96
N LYS A 115 5.29 -2.95 14.22
CA LYS A 115 6.13 -1.83 14.65
C LYS A 115 6.63 -2.02 16.07
N LEU A 116 5.75 -2.40 16.99
CA LEU A 116 6.12 -2.71 18.37
C LEU A 116 7.11 -3.88 18.41
N ALA A 117 6.89 -4.92 17.60
CA ALA A 117 7.82 -6.03 17.49
C ALA A 117 9.20 -5.60 16.95
N ALA A 118 9.25 -4.70 15.96
CA ALA A 118 10.50 -4.17 15.42
C ALA A 118 11.27 -3.34 16.46
N VAL A 119 10.59 -2.51 17.25
CA VAL A 119 11.21 -1.72 18.33
C VAL A 119 11.76 -2.63 19.42
N ALA A 120 10.99 -3.64 19.85
CA ALA A 120 11.44 -4.61 20.85
C ALA A 120 12.67 -5.39 20.36
N THR A 121 12.68 -5.81 19.09
CA THR A 121 13.82 -6.51 18.48
C THR A 121 15.05 -5.61 18.42
N ALA A 122 14.89 -4.34 18.02
CA ALA A 122 15.98 -3.38 17.99
C ALA A 122 16.58 -3.15 19.40
N ALA A 123 15.74 -2.95 20.41
CA ALA A 123 16.19 -2.78 21.79
C ALA A 123 16.96 -4.01 22.31
N ASN A 124 16.49 -5.23 21.99
CA ASN A 124 17.19 -6.46 22.34
C ASN A 124 18.54 -6.59 21.63
N SER A 125 18.62 -6.20 20.36
CA SER A 125 19.88 -6.22 19.59
C SER A 125 20.91 -5.22 20.14
N GLU A 126 20.46 -4.04 20.59
CA GLU A 126 21.34 -3.05 21.23
C GLU A 126 21.87 -3.55 22.58
N LEU A 127 21.03 -4.22 23.38
CA LEU A 127 21.45 -4.85 24.64
C LEU A 127 22.48 -5.96 24.39
N GLN A 128 22.26 -6.81 23.39
CA GLN A 128 23.23 -7.84 23.00
C GLN A 128 24.55 -7.25 22.51
N HIS A 129 24.52 -6.21 21.67
CA HIS A 129 25.71 -5.53 21.17
C HIS A 129 26.51 -4.86 22.30
N LYS A 130 25.84 -4.25 23.29
CA LYS A 130 26.51 -3.72 24.50
C LYS A 130 27.12 -4.84 25.35
N SER A 131 26.44 -5.98 25.49
CA SER A 131 26.94 -7.12 26.24
C SER A 131 28.18 -7.76 25.60
N THR A 132 28.24 -7.87 24.27
CA THR A 132 29.41 -8.42 23.56
C THR A 132 30.57 -7.43 23.51
N SER A 133 30.29 -6.13 23.43
CA SER A 133 31.31 -5.08 23.48
C SER A 133 32.06 -5.00 24.82
N CYS A 134 31.53 -5.58 25.90
CA CYS A 134 32.17 -5.60 27.23
C CYS A 134 32.98 -6.87 27.53
N GLN A 135 33.18 -7.80 26.58
CA GLN A 135 33.90 -9.07 26.83
C GLN A 135 35.43 -9.00 26.72
N CYS A 136 36.02 -7.83 26.49
CA CYS A 136 37.48 -7.68 26.42
C CYS A 136 38.07 -7.17 27.74
N LEU A 137 38.13 -7.99 28.80
CA LEU A 137 39.02 -7.82 29.97
C LEU A 137 38.89 -8.97 30.98
N GLN A 138 39.07 -10.22 30.54
CA GLN A 138 39.30 -11.35 31.44
C GLN A 138 40.29 -12.33 30.80
N ALA A 139 41.59 -12.00 30.86
CA ALA A 139 42.71 -12.93 30.79
C ALA A 139 43.95 -12.26 31.39
#